data_AF-A0A248KK60-F1
#
_entry.id   AF-A0A248KK60-F1
#
_cell.length_a   1.000
_cell.length_b   1.000
_cell.length_c   1.000
_cell.angle_alpha   90.00
_cell.angle_beta   90.00
_cell.angle_gamma   90.00
#
_symmetry.space_group_name_H-M   'P 1'
#
loop_
_entity.id
_entity.type
_entity.pdbx_description
1 polymer ?
#
loop_
_entity_poly.entity_id
_entity_poly.type
_entity_poly.pdbx_seq_one_letter_code
_entity_poly.pdbx_strand_id
1 'polypeptide(L)'
;MKKFTRTALLVATLAGATFTAQAADVAAAPAPAQDPIVQHLKLTDAQVSKIKTLHQQLEKNVQSISMKDVKDGMIIDMIQSGKWNEAGVKQQLAAFSKVDQQVRYYKVKYYFDLSQVLTAEQRKQVQNDLAQAAAE
;
A
#
# COMPACT_ATOMS: atom_id res chain seq x y z
N MET A 1 -7.08 -3.17 25.53
CA MET A 1 -7.71 -2.12 24.69
C MET A 1 -6.69 -1.02 24.44
N LYS A 2 -6.17 -0.91 23.21
CA LYS A 2 -5.45 0.29 22.73
C LYS A 2 -6.06 0.64 21.37
N LYS A 3 -6.67 1.81 21.30
CA LYS A 3 -7.50 2.28 20.18
C LYS A 3 -6.59 2.56 18.99
N PHE A 4 -6.53 1.65 18.03
CA PHE A 4 -5.96 1.90 16.70
C PHE A 4 -6.95 2.74 15.90
N THR A 5 -7.07 4.02 16.22
CA THR A 5 -7.74 4.96 15.31
C THR A 5 -6.67 5.45 14.35
N ARG A 6 -6.31 4.59 13.38
CA ARG A 6 -5.67 5.06 12.15
C ARG A 6 -6.75 5.80 11.39
N THR A 7 -6.73 7.12 11.48
CA THR A 7 -7.61 7.99 10.70
C THR A 7 -7.34 7.70 9.23
N ALA A 8 -8.19 6.89 8.61
CA ALA A 8 -8.25 6.72 7.17
C ALA A 8 -8.60 8.09 6.59
N LEU A 9 -7.62 8.73 5.95
CA LEU A 9 -7.89 9.92 5.18
C LEU A 9 -8.65 9.50 3.92
N LEU A 10 -9.98 9.52 4.04
CA LEU A 10 -10.92 9.33 2.94
C LEU A 10 -10.70 10.44 1.89
N VAL A 11 -9.92 10.14 0.85
CA VAL A 11 -10.12 10.79 -0.45
C VAL A 11 -11.27 10.06 -1.09
N ALA A 12 -12.50 10.45 -0.73
CA ALA A 12 -13.67 10.09 -1.51
C ALA A 12 -13.56 10.85 -2.84
N THR A 13 -13.07 10.17 -3.89
CA THR A 13 -13.23 10.65 -5.26
C THR A 13 -14.72 10.68 -5.56
N LEU A 14 -15.32 11.86 -5.45
CA LEU A 14 -16.65 12.16 -5.99
C LEU A 14 -16.55 12.19 -7.53
N ALA A 15 -16.43 11.01 -8.14
CA ALA A 15 -16.75 10.77 -9.53
C ALA A 15 -17.11 9.28 -9.65
N GLY A 16 -18.36 9.02 -10.02
CA GLY A 16 -18.94 7.68 -10.04
C GLY A 16 -18.20 6.74 -10.97
N ALA A 17 -17.70 5.66 -10.40
CA ALA A 17 -17.62 4.33 -11.00
C ALA A 17 -17.50 3.33 -9.85
N THR A 18 -18.17 2.21 -9.99
CA THR A 18 -18.27 1.11 -9.03
C THR A 18 -16.88 0.57 -8.63
N PHE A 19 -16.33 1.09 -7.54
CA PHE A 19 -15.29 0.42 -6.76
C PHE A 19 -15.83 0.23 -5.35
N THR A 20 -16.52 -0.89 -5.15
CA THR A 20 -16.84 -1.36 -3.80
C THR A 20 -15.53 -1.60 -3.06
N ALA A 21 -15.31 -0.77 -2.03
CA ALA A 21 -14.51 -1.06 -0.85
C ALA A 21 -13.11 -1.65 -1.08
N GLN A 22 -12.12 -0.76 -1.28
CA GLN A 22 -10.74 -0.98 -0.83
C GLN A 22 -9.93 0.33 -0.80
N ALA A 23 -10.58 1.47 -0.48
CA ALA A 23 -9.87 2.73 -0.26
C ALA A 23 -9.32 2.89 1.17
N ALA A 24 -9.33 1.82 1.98
CA ALA A 24 -8.88 1.83 3.38
C ALA A 24 -7.54 1.10 3.64
N ASP A 25 -7.03 0.31 2.70
CA ASP A 25 -5.78 -0.46 2.86
C ASP A 25 -4.71 -0.01 1.86
N VAL A 26 -4.29 1.26 1.95
CA VAL A 26 -3.05 1.71 1.29
C VAL A 26 -1.80 1.21 2.05
N ALA A 27 -1.98 0.60 3.23
CA ALA A 27 -0.89 0.19 4.09
C ALA A 27 -0.48 -1.28 3.84
N ALA A 28 0.61 -1.46 3.10
CA ALA A 28 1.28 -2.74 2.79
C ALA A 28 0.70 -3.56 1.61
N ALA A 29 1.46 -4.55 1.13
CA ALA A 29 0.98 -5.54 0.18
C ALA A 29 -0.08 -6.41 0.86
N PRO A 30 -1.04 -7.02 0.13
CA PRO A 30 -2.03 -7.90 0.76
C PRO A 30 -1.33 -9.03 1.51
N ALA A 31 -2.00 -9.57 2.54
CA ALA A 31 -1.49 -10.76 3.22
C ALA A 31 -1.27 -11.88 2.19
N PRO A 32 -0.30 -12.80 2.36
CA PRO A 32 0.03 -13.79 1.33
C PRO A 32 -1.17 -14.65 0.87
N ALA A 33 -2.15 -14.90 1.74
CA ALA A 33 -3.36 -15.65 1.40
C ALA A 33 -4.42 -14.84 0.61
N GLN A 34 -4.22 -13.53 0.49
CA GLN A 34 -5.09 -12.56 -0.17
C GLN A 34 -4.38 -11.84 -1.32
N ASP A 35 -3.07 -12.05 -1.47
CA ASP A 35 -2.27 -11.42 -2.49
C ASP A 35 -2.42 -12.20 -3.81
N PRO A 36 -3.07 -11.61 -4.83
CA PRO A 36 -3.33 -12.28 -6.09
C PRO A 36 -2.04 -12.74 -6.80
N ILE A 37 -0.92 -12.07 -6.52
CA ILE A 37 0.40 -12.37 -7.11
C ILE A 37 1.00 -13.65 -6.51
N VAL A 38 0.64 -14.03 -5.28
CA VAL A 38 1.28 -15.16 -4.59
C VAL A 38 0.32 -16.31 -4.25
N GLN A 39 -0.98 -16.05 -4.16
CA GLN A 39 -1.97 -17.04 -3.71
C GLN A 39 -2.12 -18.24 -4.66
N HIS A 40 -1.85 -18.04 -5.95
CA HIS A 40 -1.98 -19.09 -6.98
C HIS A 40 -0.68 -19.88 -7.18
N LEU A 41 0.42 -19.44 -6.55
CA LEU A 41 1.70 -20.12 -6.63
C LEU A 41 1.62 -21.43 -5.83
N LYS A 42 2.13 -22.51 -6.43
CA LYS A 42 2.29 -23.79 -5.72
C LYS A 42 3.48 -23.73 -4.78
N LEU A 43 3.30 -23.13 -3.60
CA LEU A 43 4.35 -22.91 -2.59
C LEU A 43 4.51 -24.13 -1.66
N THR A 44 5.74 -24.39 -1.23
CA THR A 44 6.00 -25.32 -0.12
C THR A 44 5.77 -24.63 1.23
N ASP A 45 5.54 -25.40 2.30
CA ASP A 45 5.36 -24.84 3.65
C ASP A 45 6.55 -23.97 4.10
N ALA A 46 7.76 -24.36 3.70
CA ALA A 46 8.96 -23.57 3.97
C ALA A 46 8.95 -22.22 3.23
N GLN A 47 8.46 -22.18 1.99
CA GLN A 47 8.29 -20.94 1.23
C GLN A 47 7.20 -20.06 1.85
N VAL A 48 6.05 -20.64 2.22
CA VAL A 48 4.94 -19.92 2.88
C VAL A 48 5.41 -19.27 4.18
N SER A 49 6.16 -19.98 5.02
CA SER A 49 6.70 -19.45 6.28
C SER A 49 7.65 -18.26 6.07
N LYS A 50 8.54 -18.36 5.07
CA LYS A 50 9.45 -17.27 4.70
C LYS A 50 8.69 -16.06 4.16
N ILE A 51 7.72 -16.27 3.27
CA ILE A 51 6.90 -15.20 2.68
C ILE A 51 6.09 -14.47 3.77
N LYS A 52 5.53 -15.21 4.74
CA LYS A 52 4.85 -14.61 5.90
C LYS A 52 5.80 -13.72 6.71
N THR A 53 7.04 -14.14 6.92
CA THR A 53 8.06 -13.34 7.62
C THR A 53 8.41 -12.07 6.83
N LEU A 54 8.59 -12.18 5.51
CA LEU A 54 8.83 -11.04 4.63
C LEU A 54 7.66 -10.03 4.66
N HIS A 55 6.42 -10.53 4.64
CA HIS A 55 5.23 -9.70 4.71
C HIS A 55 5.11 -8.96 6.05
N GLN A 56 5.37 -9.64 7.18
CA GLN A 56 5.44 -8.98 8.49
C GLN A 56 6.52 -7.90 8.57
N GLN A 57 7.66 -8.10 7.89
CA GLN A 57 8.71 -7.09 7.82
C GLN A 57 8.25 -5.89 6.96
N LEU A 58 7.57 -6.13 5.84
CA LEU A 58 6.95 -5.08 5.03
C LEU A 58 5.97 -4.26 5.87
N GLU A 59 5.08 -4.89 6.63
CA GLU A 59 4.14 -4.20 7.51
C GLU A 59 4.88 -3.31 8.51
N LYS A 60 5.89 -3.83 9.20
CA LYS A 60 6.69 -3.05 10.16
C LYS A 60 7.37 -1.85 9.51
N ASN A 61 7.97 -2.05 8.33
CA ASN A 61 8.63 -0.98 7.58
C ASN A 61 7.63 0.12 7.19
N VAL A 62 6.47 -0.26 6.63
CA VAL A 62 5.41 0.67 6.24
C VAL A 62 4.86 1.42 7.45
N GLN A 63 4.69 0.76 8.59
CA GLN A 63 4.23 1.39 9.83
C GLN A 63 5.23 2.37 10.43
N SER A 64 6.52 2.23 10.10
CA SER A 64 7.57 3.15 10.54
C SER A 64 7.70 4.41 9.67
N ILE A 65 6.98 4.47 8.53
CA ILE A 65 7.00 5.64 7.65
C ILE A 65 6.41 6.84 8.40
N SER A 66 7.19 7.91 8.48
CA SER A 66 6.79 9.13 9.18
C SER A 66 5.65 9.85 8.44
N MET A 67 4.54 10.06 9.15
CA MET A 67 3.39 10.86 8.70
C MET A 67 3.47 12.33 9.13
N LYS A 68 4.58 12.78 9.75
CA LYS A 68 4.69 14.11 10.38
C LYS A 68 4.38 15.30 9.46
N ASP A 69 4.63 15.14 8.16
CA ASP A 69 4.45 16.19 7.15
C ASP A 69 3.00 16.21 6.62
N VAL A 70 2.19 15.18 6.93
CA VAL A 70 0.77 15.09 6.60
C VAL A 70 -0.04 15.79 7.68
N LYS A 71 -0.83 16.79 7.29
CA LYS A 71 -1.72 17.51 8.20
C LYS A 71 -3.10 16.87 8.22
N ASP A 72 -3.44 16.22 9.31
CA ASP A 72 -4.78 15.67 9.49
C ASP A 72 -5.85 16.78 9.39
N GLY A 73 -6.95 16.51 8.70
CA GLY A 73 -8.09 17.42 8.60
C GLY A 73 -7.94 18.60 7.65
N MET A 74 -6.73 18.98 7.21
CA MET A 74 -6.53 20.23 6.44
C MET A 74 -7.42 20.34 5.19
N ILE A 75 -7.57 19.26 4.42
CA ILE A 75 -8.45 19.24 3.23
C ILE A 75 -9.92 19.35 3.64
N ILE A 76 -10.33 18.69 4.72
CA ILE A 76 -11.70 18.73 5.23
C ILE A 76 -12.04 20.15 5.71
N ASP A 77 -11.14 20.76 6.47
CA ASP A 77 -11.29 22.13 6.97
C ASP A 77 -11.40 23.13 5.81
N MET A 78 -10.57 22.95 4.77
CA MET A 78 -10.62 23.78 3.56
C MET A 78 -11.99 23.67 2.87
N ILE A 79 -12.51 22.46 2.70
CA ILE A 79 -13.85 22.21 2.12
C ILE A 79 -14.94 22.86 2.99
N GLN A 80 -14.91 22.64 4.30
CA GLN A 80 -15.89 23.20 5.24
C GLN A 80 -15.86 24.73 5.25
N SER A 81 -14.68 25.33 5.09
CA SER A 81 -14.53 26.78 5.05
C SER A 81 -15.04 27.42 3.76
N GLY A 82 -15.19 26.64 2.69
CA GLY A 82 -15.51 27.15 1.35
C GLY A 82 -14.41 28.01 0.72
N LYS A 83 -13.22 28.08 1.33
CA LYS A 83 -12.10 28.91 0.87
C LYS A 83 -10.99 28.04 0.32
N TRP A 84 -10.67 28.23 -0.97
CA TRP A 84 -9.57 27.53 -1.62
C TRP A 84 -8.21 27.95 -1.05
N ASN A 85 -7.41 26.97 -0.63
CA ASN A 85 -6.04 27.16 -0.17
C ASN A 85 -5.07 26.39 -1.08
N GLU A 86 -4.67 27.01 -2.19
CA GLU A 86 -3.81 26.37 -3.19
C GLU A 86 -2.48 25.87 -2.61
N ALA A 87 -1.81 26.72 -1.83
CA ALA A 87 -0.51 26.40 -1.24
C ALA A 87 -0.63 25.24 -0.24
N GLY A 88 -1.67 25.25 0.60
CA GLY A 88 -1.97 24.15 1.52
C GLY A 88 -2.20 22.84 0.78
N VAL A 89 -3.04 22.83 -0.25
CA VAL A 89 -3.32 21.64 -1.06
C VAL A 89 -2.04 21.08 -1.69
N LYS A 90 -1.24 21.93 -2.35
CA LYS A 90 0.03 21.50 -2.96
C LYS A 90 0.98 20.90 -1.93
N GLN A 91 1.10 21.52 -0.75
CA GLN A 91 1.94 21.00 0.34
C GLN A 91 1.46 19.62 0.82
N GLN A 92 0.15 19.46 1.00
CA GLN A 92 -0.44 18.21 1.48
C GLN A 92 -0.30 17.08 0.45
N LEU A 93 -0.53 17.37 -0.83
CA LEU A 93 -0.34 16.40 -1.91
C LEU A 93 1.14 15.97 -2.01
N ALA A 94 2.08 16.90 -1.84
CA ALA A 94 3.51 16.56 -1.79
C ALA A 94 3.85 15.67 -0.59
N ALA A 95 3.27 15.93 0.59
CA ALA A 95 3.43 15.08 1.76
C ALA A 95 2.87 13.66 1.54
N PHE A 96 1.68 13.53 0.93
CA PHE A 96 1.14 12.22 0.54
C PHE A 96 2.04 11.51 -0.46
N SER A 97 2.52 12.21 -1.48
CA SER A 97 3.40 11.62 -2.51
C SER A 97 4.68 11.05 -1.87
N LYS A 98 5.28 11.77 -0.92
CA LYS A 98 6.47 11.30 -0.18
C LYS A 98 6.20 10.04 0.65
N VAL A 99 5.01 9.93 1.25
CA VAL A 99 4.60 8.73 1.99
C VAL A 99 4.36 7.57 1.01
N ASP A 100 3.61 7.80 -0.06
CA ASP A 100 3.28 6.78 -1.07
C ASP A 100 4.55 6.23 -1.74
N GLN A 101 5.51 7.09 -2.08
CA GLN A 101 6.81 6.67 -2.62
C GLN A 101 7.57 5.72 -1.68
N GLN A 102 7.57 5.99 -0.38
CA GLN A 102 8.21 5.10 0.60
C GLN A 102 7.46 3.77 0.75
N VAL A 103 6.13 3.78 0.73
CA VAL A 103 5.34 2.55 0.74
C VAL A 103 5.64 1.71 -0.51
N ARG A 104 5.65 2.34 -1.70
CA ARG A 104 5.97 1.67 -2.97
C ARG A 104 7.38 1.09 -2.95
N TYR A 105 8.37 1.82 -2.42
CA TYR A 105 9.72 1.31 -2.25
C TYR A 105 9.74 -0.01 -1.47
N TYR A 106 9.07 -0.07 -0.32
CA TYR A 106 9.03 -1.30 0.47
C TYR A 106 8.24 -2.42 -0.20
N LYS A 107 7.16 -2.11 -0.95
CA LYS A 107 6.44 -3.11 -1.76
C LYS A 107 7.32 -3.72 -2.84
N VAL A 108 8.07 -2.91 -3.59
CA VAL A 108 9.03 -3.39 -4.60
C VAL A 108 10.10 -4.26 -3.95
N LYS A 109 10.65 -3.81 -2.82
CA LYS A 109 11.62 -4.60 -2.05
C LYS A 109 11.04 -5.94 -1.59
N TYR A 110 9.80 -5.96 -1.10
CA TYR A 110 9.13 -7.20 -0.68
C TYR A 110 9.02 -8.21 -1.82
N TYR A 111 8.55 -7.81 -3.00
CA TYR A 111 8.45 -8.73 -4.14
C TYR A 111 9.82 -9.18 -4.65
N PHE A 112 10.83 -8.31 -4.59
CA PHE A 112 12.21 -8.73 -4.86
C PHE A 112 12.69 -9.80 -3.89
N ASP A 113 12.55 -9.59 -2.57
CA ASP A 113 12.97 -10.56 -1.55
C ASP A 113 12.17 -11.87 -1.66
N LEU A 114 10.87 -11.78 -1.97
CA LEU A 114 10.01 -12.92 -2.23
C LEU A 114 10.52 -13.74 -3.41
N SER A 115 10.95 -13.10 -4.49
CA SER A 115 11.49 -13.78 -5.68
C SER A 115 12.74 -14.63 -5.41
N GLN A 116 13.49 -14.33 -4.35
CA GLN A 116 14.67 -15.10 -3.90
C GLN A 116 14.29 -16.40 -3.19
N VAL A 117 13.07 -16.49 -2.67
CA VAL A 117 12.52 -17.67 -2.00
C VAL A 117 11.87 -18.64 -3.00
N LEU A 118 11.53 -18.14 -4.19
CA LEU A 118 10.85 -18.88 -5.24
C LEU A 118 11.79 -19.68 -6.14
N THR A 119 11.26 -20.73 -6.76
CA THR A 119 11.89 -21.41 -7.90
C THR A 119 11.89 -20.50 -9.12
N ALA A 120 12.67 -20.84 -10.15
CA ALA A 120 12.70 -20.08 -11.40
C ALA A 120 11.33 -19.97 -12.07
N GLU A 121 10.54 -21.05 -12.05
CA GLU A 121 9.21 -21.08 -12.66
C GLU A 121 8.21 -20.22 -11.88
N GLN A 122 8.18 -20.34 -10.55
CA GLN A 122 7.35 -19.49 -9.68
C GLN A 122 7.74 -18.00 -9.83
N ARG A 123 9.04 -17.70 -9.95
CA ARG A 123 9.52 -16.33 -10.16
C ARG A 123 9.02 -15.75 -11.48
N LYS A 124 8.99 -16.55 -12.54
CA LYS A 124 8.47 -16.13 -13.85
C LYS A 124 6.97 -15.81 -13.77
N GLN A 125 6.20 -16.60 -13.02
CA GLN A 125 4.78 -16.31 -12.77
C GLN A 125 4.62 -14.94 -12.07
N VAL A 126 5.30 -14.75 -10.94
CA VAL A 126 5.29 -13.47 -10.21
C VAL A 126 5.70 -12.28 -11.09
N GLN A 127 6.71 -12.44 -11.95
CA GLN A 127 7.12 -11.39 -12.88
C GLN A 127 5.98 -11.00 -13.85
N ASN A 128 5.28 -11.99 -14.40
CA ASN A 128 4.17 -11.75 -15.32
C ASN A 128 3.00 -11.08 -14.59
N ASP A 129 2.66 -11.53 -13.39
CA ASP A 129 1.55 -10.97 -12.61
C ASP A 129 1.84 -9.52 -12.19
N LEU A 130 3.09 -9.23 -11.80
CA LEU A 130 3.52 -7.85 -11.53
C LEU A 130 3.47 -6.97 -12.78
N ALA A 131 3.84 -7.50 -13.94
CA ALA A 131 3.77 -6.78 -15.20
C ALA A 131 2.31 -6.50 -15.61
N GLN A 132 1.42 -7.46 -15.41
CA GLN A 132 -0.02 -7.29 -15.66
C GLN A 132 -0.62 -6.26 -14.70
N ALA A 133 -0.36 -6.36 -13.41
CA ALA A 133 -0.85 -5.41 -12.41
C ALA A 133 -0.31 -3.98 -12.61
N ALA A 134 0.84 -3.82 -13.29
CA ALA A 134 1.38 -2.52 -13.65
C ALA A 134 0.79 -1.93 -14.95
N ALA A 135 0.11 -2.74 -15.76
CA ALA A 135 -0.50 -2.32 -17.01
C ALA A 135 -1.99 -1.93 -16.86
N GLU A 136 -2.59 -2.25 -15.71
CA GLU A 136 -3.94 -1.84 -15.28
C GLU A 136 -3.92 -0.46 -14.62
#